data_AF-A0A2M8P5J9-F1
#
_entry.id   AF-A0A2M8P5J9-F1
#
_cell.length_a   1.000
_cell.length_b   1.000
_cell.length_c   1.000
_cell.angle_alpha   90.00
_cell.angle_beta   90.00
_cell.angle_gamma   90.00
#
_symmetry.space_group_name_H-M   'P 1'
#
loop_
_entity.id
_entity.type
_entity.pdbx_description
1 polymer ?
#
loop_
_entity_poly.entity_id
_entity_poly.type
_entity_poly.pdbx_seq_one_letter_code
_entity_poly.pdbx_strand_id
1 'polypeptide(L)'
;HEIFDKVQAFEVGGLDYITKPFQFEEVIARVQTHLTIIRQQERLRWQAEQLEKMAERDRQRYEKITAIREKFVRGAAHDLKNPLTLVGGYAAMMLNMNQIRQDP
;
A
#
# COMPACT_ATOMS: atom_id res chain seq x y z
N HIS A 1 49.21 -13.72 14.97
CA HIS A 1 48.92 -14.66 13.87
C HIS A 1 47.43 -14.86 13.66
N GLU A 2 46.63 -15.19 14.69
CA GLU A 2 45.18 -15.40 14.51
C GLU A 2 44.42 -14.27 13.82
N ILE A 3 44.65 -12.99 14.16
CA ILE A 3 43.91 -11.88 13.55
C ILE A 3 44.14 -11.81 12.03
N PHE A 4 45.31 -12.19 11.55
CA PHE A 4 45.66 -12.14 10.14
C PHE A 4 44.92 -13.21 9.34
N ASP A 5 44.83 -14.44 9.86
CA ASP A 5 44.12 -15.56 9.23
C ASP A 5 42.61 -15.28 9.11
N LYS A 6 42.08 -14.54 10.10
CA LYS A 6 40.66 -14.15 10.18
C LYS A 6 40.29 -13.12 9.13
N VAL A 7 41.14 -12.10 8.97
CA VAL A 7 40.96 -11.06 7.95
C VAL A 7 41.08 -11.65 6.55
N GLN A 8 42.08 -12.52 6.33
CA GLN A 8 42.26 -13.18 5.04
C GLN A 8 41.08 -14.10 4.67
N ALA A 9 40.48 -14.79 5.65
CA ALA A 9 39.29 -15.62 5.44
C ALA A 9 38.07 -14.79 5.01
N PHE A 10 37.89 -13.59 5.55
CA PHE A 10 36.84 -12.66 5.11
C PHE A 10 37.13 -12.09 3.72
N GLU A 11 38.39 -11.76 3.42
CA GLU A 11 38.80 -11.21 2.11
C GLU A 11 38.59 -12.19 0.95
N VAL A 12 38.70 -13.51 1.19
CA VAL A 12 38.39 -14.54 0.19
C VAL A 12 36.91 -14.93 0.13
N GLY A 13 36.03 -14.22 0.85
CA GLY A 13 34.58 -14.40 0.82
C GLY A 13 34.02 -15.39 1.85
N GLY A 14 34.82 -15.82 2.83
CA GLY A 14 34.34 -16.59 3.97
C GLY A 14 33.45 -15.74 4.87
N LEU A 15 32.19 -16.12 5.03
CA LEU A 15 31.22 -15.38 5.87
C LEU A 15 31.47 -15.55 7.38
N ASP A 16 32.17 -16.60 7.77
CA ASP A 16 32.57 -16.93 9.13
C ASP A 16 33.80 -17.84 9.10
N TYR A 17 34.65 -17.79 10.12
CA TYR A 17 35.81 -18.65 10.26
C TYR A 17 35.84 -19.22 11.69
N ILE A 18 36.44 -20.39 11.85
CA ILE A 18 36.68 -21.03 13.15
C ILE A 18 38.16 -21.37 13.22
N THR A 19 38.86 -20.89 14.25
CA THR A 19 40.29 -21.19 14.42
C THR A 19 40.48 -22.59 15.00
N LYS A 20 41.63 -23.20 14.67
CA LYS A 20 42.01 -24.51 15.22
C LYS A 20 42.66 -24.37 16.60
N PRO A 21 42.61 -25.42 17.46
CA PRO A 21 41.88 -26.67 17.28
C PRO A 21 40.37 -26.47 17.41
N PHE A 22 39.59 -27.11 16.54
CA PHE A 22 38.14 -26.92 16.51
C PHE A 22 37.47 -27.44 17.77
N GLN A 23 36.51 -26.66 18.28
CA GLN A 23 35.57 -27.12 19.31
C GLN A 23 34.23 -27.44 18.65
N PHE A 24 33.77 -28.70 18.77
CA PHE A 24 32.54 -29.14 18.10
C PHE A 24 31.32 -28.30 18.47
N GLU A 25 31.21 -27.89 19.73
CA GLU A 25 30.12 -27.05 20.23
C GLU A 25 30.10 -25.67 19.55
N GLU A 26 31.27 -25.05 19.35
CA GLU A 26 31.40 -23.79 18.63
C GLU A 26 30.96 -23.93 17.16
N VAL A 27 31.41 -24.99 16.49
CA VAL A 27 31.06 -25.26 15.08
C VAL A 27 29.54 -25.43 14.94
N ILE A 28 28.92 -26.23 15.80
CA ILE A 28 27.48 -26.48 15.78
C ILE A 28 26.71 -25.17 16.02
N ALA A 29 27.10 -24.38 17.02
CA ALA A 29 26.44 -23.11 17.34
C ALA A 29 26.51 -22.11 16.17
N ARG A 30 27.66 -22.02 15.50
CA ARG A 30 27.85 -21.14 14.33
C ARG A 30 27.00 -21.60 13.13
N VAL A 31 27.01 -22.89 12.81
CA VAL A 31 26.16 -23.45 11.73
C VAL A 31 24.68 -23.19 12.02
N GLN A 32 24.22 -23.43 13.25
CA GLN A 32 22.83 -23.16 13.63
C GLN A 32 22.47 -21.68 13.50
N THR A 33 23.38 -20.78 13.86
CA THR A 33 23.20 -19.33 13.71
C THR A 33 23.02 -18.96 12.24
N HIS A 34 23.92 -19.40 11.36
CA HIS A 34 23.83 -19.12 9.92
C HIS A 34 22.55 -19.69 9.30
N LEU A 35 22.19 -20.92 9.63
CA LEU A 35 20.94 -21.53 9.17
C LEU A 35 19.69 -20.79 9.68
N THR A 36 19.77 -20.20 10.88
CA THR A 36 18.66 -19.40 11.43
C THR A 36 18.54 -18.08 10.69
N ILE A 37 19.66 -17.40 10.42
CA ILE A 37 19.69 -16.15 9.64
C ILE A 37 19.10 -16.38 8.24
N ILE A 38 19.52 -17.43 7.54
CA ILE A 38 19.00 -17.76 6.20
C ILE A 38 17.48 -17.96 6.25
N ARG A 39 16.99 -18.79 7.18
CA ARG A 39 15.55 -19.05 7.34
C ARG A 39 14.76 -17.78 7.66
N GLN A 40 15.31 -16.89 8.50
CA GLN A 40 14.68 -15.61 8.82
C GLN A 40 14.64 -14.69 7.60
N GLN A 41 15.71 -14.62 6.81
CA GLN A 41 15.76 -13.82 5.59
C GLN A 41 14.75 -14.32 4.55
N GLU A 42 14.65 -15.64 4.35
CA GLU A 42 13.64 -16.23 3.46
C GLU A 42 12.22 -15.91 3.93
N ARG A 43 11.96 -16.00 5.23
CA ARG A 43 10.65 -15.65 5.80
C ARG A 43 10.32 -14.17 5.58
N LEU A 44 11.27 -13.28 5.78
CA LEU A 44 11.08 -11.84 5.54
C LEU A 44 10.78 -11.55 4.07
N ARG A 45 11.51 -12.18 3.14
CA ARG A 45 11.24 -12.06 1.70
C ARG A 45 9.83 -12.52 1.36
N TRP A 46 9.44 -13.69 1.86
CA TRP A 46 8.09 -14.21 1.66
C TRP A 46 7.02 -13.27 2.20
N GLN A 47 7.20 -12.72 3.41
CA GLN A 47 6.26 -11.76 4.00
C GLN A 47 6.16 -10.47 3.18
N ALA A 48 7.28 -9.95 2.69
CA ALA A 48 7.31 -8.77 1.84
C ALA A 48 6.51 -8.99 0.54
N GLU A 49 6.71 -10.14 -0.12
CA GLU A 49 5.93 -10.50 -1.32
C GLU A 49 4.43 -10.63 -1.04
N GLN A 50 4.03 -11.16 0.12
CA GLN A 50 2.62 -11.24 0.48
C GLN A 50 2.02 -9.85 0.73
N LEU A 51 2.74 -8.98 1.42
CA LEU A 51 2.31 -7.60 1.69
C LEU A 51 2.13 -6.81 0.39
N GLU A 52 3.06 -6.95 -0.55
CA GLU A 52 2.96 -6.30 -1.87
C GLU A 52 1.70 -6.78 -2.63
N LYS A 53 1.45 -8.09 -2.64
CA LYS A 53 0.24 -8.66 -3.25
C LYS A 53 -1.05 -8.18 -2.59
N MET A 54 -1.05 -8.01 -1.27
CA MET A 54 -2.21 -7.47 -0.55
C MET A 54 -2.43 -5.99 -0.88
N ALA A 55 -1.37 -5.18 -0.89
CA ALA A 55 -1.43 -3.77 -1.22
C ALA A 55 -1.97 -3.53 -2.64
N GLU A 56 -1.53 -4.34 -3.61
CA GLU A 56 -2.03 -4.25 -5.00
C GLU A 56 -3.53 -4.58 -5.08
N ARG A 57 -3.98 -5.64 -4.38
CA ARG A 57 -5.40 -6.01 -4.33
C ARG A 57 -6.24 -4.90 -3.69
N ASP A 58 -5.75 -4.30 -2.62
CA ASP A 58 -6.46 -3.22 -1.94
C ASP A 58 -6.51 -1.98 -2.82
N ARG A 59 -5.43 -1.61 -3.52
CA ARG A 59 -5.43 -0.52 -4.51
C ARG A 59 -6.51 -0.73 -5.56
N GLN A 60 -6.57 -1.91 -6.16
CA GLN A 60 -7.59 -2.24 -7.16
C GLN A 60 -9.02 -2.17 -6.61
N ARG A 61 -9.22 -2.55 -5.34
CA ARG A 61 -10.52 -2.42 -4.66
C ARG A 61 -10.90 -0.95 -4.47
N TYR A 62 -9.96 -0.13 -4.01
CA TYR A 62 -10.17 1.30 -3.82
C TYR A 62 -10.49 2.01 -5.14
N GLU A 63 -9.80 1.68 -6.22
CA GLU A 63 -10.09 2.22 -7.56
C GLU A 63 -11.51 1.87 -8.01
N LYS A 64 -11.94 0.61 -7.84
CA LYS A 64 -13.31 0.19 -8.19
C LYS A 64 -14.36 0.92 -7.36
N ILE A 65 -14.17 1.00 -6.05
CA ILE A 65 -15.09 1.70 -5.15
C ILE A 65 -15.16 3.18 -5.51
N THR A 66 -14.02 3.80 -5.81
CA THR A 66 -13.94 5.21 -6.20
C THR A 66 -14.67 5.45 -7.51
N ALA A 67 -14.47 4.60 -8.52
CA ALA A 67 -15.17 4.69 -9.80
C ALA A 67 -16.69 4.54 -9.64
N ILE A 68 -17.15 3.62 -8.78
CA ILE A 68 -18.59 3.46 -8.47
C ILE A 68 -19.12 4.70 -7.76
N ARG A 69 -18.39 5.20 -6.76
CA ARG A 69 -18.76 6.40 -6.00
C ARG A 69 -18.88 7.62 -6.92
N GLU A 70 -17.92 7.84 -7.82
CA GLU A 70 -17.95 8.96 -8.77
C GLU A 70 -19.15 8.89 -9.72
N LYS A 71 -19.44 7.69 -10.26
CA LYS A 71 -20.63 7.48 -11.11
C LYS A 71 -21.92 7.77 -10.35
N PHE A 72 -22.02 7.30 -9.11
CA PHE A 72 -23.18 7.54 -8.26
C PHE A 72 -23.38 9.02 -7.97
N VAL A 73 -22.33 9.72 -7.53
CA VAL A 73 -22.40 11.17 -7.23
C VAL A 73 -22.81 11.96 -8.47
N ARG A 74 -22.23 11.64 -9.63
CA ARG A 74 -22.57 12.30 -10.90
C ARG A 74 -24.02 12.03 -11.32
N GLY A 75 -24.48 10.78 -11.23
CA GLY A 75 -25.86 10.40 -11.54
C GLY A 75 -26.86 11.11 -10.65
N ALA A 76 -26.68 11.02 -9.32
CA ALA A 76 -27.55 11.68 -8.36
C ALA A 76 -27.59 13.20 -8.56
N ALA A 77 -26.46 13.85 -8.84
CA ALA A 77 -26.42 15.29 -9.10
C ALA A 77 -27.22 15.67 -10.35
N HIS A 78 -27.08 14.92 -11.44
CA HIS A 78 -27.87 15.15 -12.67
C HIS A 78 -29.36 14.97 -12.41
N ASP A 79 -29.73 13.88 -11.74
CA ASP A 79 -31.13 13.50 -11.53
C ASP A 79 -31.85 14.43 -10.56
N LEU A 80 -31.13 15.06 -9.62
CA LEU A 80 -31.68 16.11 -8.75
C LEU A 80 -31.72 17.49 -9.45
N LYS A 81 -30.67 17.82 -10.22
CA LYS A 81 -30.57 19.13 -10.87
C LYS A 81 -31.72 19.36 -11.85
N ASN A 82 -32.15 18.32 -12.57
CA ASN A 82 -33.21 18.43 -13.57
C ASN A 82 -34.56 18.90 -12.98
N PRO A 83 -35.17 18.19 -11.99
CA PRO A 83 -36.40 18.65 -11.38
C PRO A 83 -36.23 19.98 -10.64
N LEU A 84 -35.10 20.22 -9.96
CA LEU A 84 -34.85 21.50 -9.27
C LEU A 84 -34.77 22.68 -10.24
N THR A 85 -34.17 22.48 -11.42
CA THR A 85 -34.09 23.50 -12.47
C THR A 85 -35.48 23.83 -13.00
N LEU A 86 -36.33 22.82 -13.21
CA LEU A 86 -37.72 23.01 -13.61
C LEU A 86 -38.51 23.80 -12.56
N VAL A 87 -38.49 23.33 -11.31
CA VAL A 87 -39.20 23.99 -10.19
C VAL A 87 -38.70 25.43 -9.99
N GLY A 88 -37.38 25.62 -10.01
CA GLY A 88 -36.77 26.95 -9.87
C GLY A 88 -37.12 27.90 -11.02
N GLY A 89 -37.16 27.40 -12.26
CA GLY A 89 -37.57 28.19 -13.43
C GLY A 89 -39.04 28.64 -13.34
N TYR A 90 -39.94 27.73 -12.98
CA TYR A 90 -41.36 28.08 -12.77
C TYR A 90 -41.54 29.07 -11.61
N ALA A 91 -40.85 28.86 -10.49
CA ALA A 91 -40.89 29.77 -9.35
C ALA A 91 -40.39 31.18 -9.74
N ALA A 92 -39.30 31.27 -10.52
CA ALA A 92 -38.78 32.55 -11.00
C ALA A 92 -39.77 33.28 -11.91
N MET A 93 -40.47 32.57 -12.81
CA MET A 93 -41.52 33.17 -13.65
C MET A 93 -42.70 33.70 -12.81
N MET A 94 -43.14 32.96 -11.80
CA MET A 94 -44.23 33.42 -10.91
C MET A 94 -43.84 34.66 -10.11
N LEU A 95 -42.59 34.75 -9.65
CA LEU A 95 -42.08 35.94 -8.96
C LEU A 95 -42.02 37.15 -9.91
N ASN A 96 -41.57 36.98 -11.15
CA ASN A 96 -41.51 38.04 -12.15
C ASN A 96 -42.91 38.50 -12.62
N MET A 97 -43.89 37.59 -12.74
CA MET A 97 -45.27 37.96 -13.07
C MET A 97 -45.92 38.82 -11.97
N ASN A 98 -45.51 38.65 -10.71
CA ASN A 98 -46.00 39.46 -9.60
C ASN A 98 -45.46 40.91 -9.65
N GLN A 99 -44.29 41.14 -10.27
CA GLN A 99 -43.75 42.47 -10.53
C GLN A 99 -44.46 43.20 -11.67
N ILE A 100 -44.80 42.49 -12.77
CA ILE A 100 -45.54 43.10 -13.90
C ILE A 100 -46.96 43.52 -13.50
N ARG A 101 -47.57 42.84 -12.52
CA ARG A 101 -48.92 43.15 -12.03
C ARG A 101 -48.97 44.29 -10.99
N GLN A 102 -47.80 44.76 -10.53
CA GLN A 102 -47.65 45.85 -9.56
C GLN A 102 -47.17 47.17 -10.19
N ASP A 103 -46.87 47.21 -11.49
CA ASP A 103 -46.67 48.46 -12.21
C ASP A 103 -48.05 49.06 -12.59
N PRO A 104 -48.37 50.31 -12.20
CA PRO A 104 -49.63 50.99 -12.53
C PRO A 104 -49.72 51.43 -14.00
#